data_AF-A0A922T4C6-F1
#
_entry.id   AF-A0A922T4C6-F1
#
_cell.length_a   1.000
_cell.length_b   1.000
_cell.length_c   1.000
_cell.angle_alpha   90.00
_cell.angle_beta   90.00
_cell.angle_gamma   90.00
#
_symmetry.space_group_name_H-M   'P 1'
#
loop_
_entity.id
_entity.type
_entity.pdbx_description
1 polymer ?
#
loop_
_entity_poly.entity_id
_entity_poly.type
_entity_poly.pdbx_seq_one_letter_code
_entity_poly.pdbx_strand_id
1 'polypeptide(L)' 'MKLSYNDKIEIYQMRQLGWTWSRLSQKFGVHDSLLKYMIRLIDKHGLEIVHKGKNRYYPPELKKQMINEVLM' A
#
# COMPACT_ATOMS: atom_id res chain seq x y z
N MET A 1 -3.16 -16.44 0.67
CA MET A 1 -4.07 -15.49 1.35
C MET A 1 -3.80 -14.08 0.83
N LYS A 2 -4.82 -13.22 0.73
CA LYS A 2 -4.67 -11.83 0.27
C LYS A 2 -4.99 -10.91 1.43
N LEU A 3 -4.05 -10.05 1.81
CA LEU A 3 -4.24 -9.08 2.90
C LEU A 3 -5.44 -8.18 2.60
N SER A 4 -6.36 -8.09 3.56
CA SER A 4 -7.48 -7.15 3.54
C SER A 4 -6.98 -5.70 3.65
N TYR A 5 -7.80 -4.71 3.33
CA TYR A 5 -7.40 -3.30 3.52
C TYR A 5 -7.06 -3.00 4.98
N ASN A 6 -7.86 -3.53 5.92
CA ASN A 6 -7.66 -3.36 7.34
C ASN A 6 -6.35 -4.02 7.80
N ASP A 7 -6.03 -5.21 7.27
CA ASP A 7 -4.78 -5.90 7.62
C ASP A 7 -3.57 -5.04 7.24
N LYS A 8 -3.61 -4.39 6.08
CA LYS A 8 -2.52 -3.52 5.62
C LYS A 8 -2.35 -2.28 6.50
N ILE A 9 -3.46 -1.69 6.96
CA ILE A 9 -3.43 -0.58 7.92
C ILE A 9 -2.82 -1.04 9.24
N GLU A 10 -3.28 -2.18 9.78
CA GLU A 10 -2.80 -2.73 11.04
C GLU A 10 -1.31 -3.05 10.97
N ILE A 11 -0.83 -3.66 9.88
CA ILE A 11 0.59 -3.92 9.64
C ILE A 11 1.39 -2.61 9.64
N TYR A 12 0.91 -1.57 8.96
CA TYR A 12 1.60 -0.27 8.92
C TYR A 12 1.69 0.36 10.32
N GLN A 13 0.60 0.36 11.09
CA GLN A 13 0.60 0.86 12.46
C GLN A 13 1.56 0.06 13.36
N MET A 14 1.53 -1.27 13.29
CA MET A 14 2.45 -2.12 14.04
C MET A 14 3.92 -1.89 13.65
N ARG A 15 4.18 -1.60 12.37
CA ARG A 15 5.52 -1.24 11.92
C ARG A 15 5.98 0.08 12.53
N GLN A 16 5.11 1.09 12.63
CA GLN A 16 5.40 2.36 13.30
C GLN A 16 5.62 2.19 14.82
N LEU A 17 4.96 1.21 15.44
CA LEU A 17 5.20 0.81 16.83
C LEU A 17 6.50 0.00 17.04
N GLY A 18 7.31 -0.20 16.00
CA GLY A 18 8.62 -0.85 16.10
C GLY A 18 8.58 -2.38 16.03
N TRP A 19 7.48 -3.00 15.59
CA TRP A 19 7.42 -4.46 15.44
C TRP A 19 8.42 -4.96 14.39
N THR A 20 9.01 -6.14 14.65
CA THR A 20 9.96 -6.78 13.75
C THR A 20 9.24 -7.45 12.58
N TRP A 21 9.93 -7.58 11.44
CA TRP A 21 9.39 -8.20 10.24
C TRP A 21 8.98 -9.66 10.47
N SER A 22 9.79 -10.44 11.20
CA SER A 22 9.49 -11.83 11.53
C SER A 22 8.18 -11.99 12.31
N ARG A 23 7.91 -11.11 13.30
CA ARG A 23 6.65 -11.15 14.07
C ARG A 23 5.44 -10.81 13.20
N LEU A 24 5.56 -9.80 12.34
CA LEU A 24 4.50 -9.43 11.40
C LEU A 24 4.25 -10.55 10.38
N SER A 25 5.31 -11.15 9.85
CA SER A 25 5.26 -12.24 8.89
C SER A 25 4.59 -13.48 9.47
N GLN A 26 4.96 -13.86 10.70
CA GLN A 26 4.31 -14.95 11.42
C GLN A 26 2.83 -14.66 11.73
N LYS A 27 2.51 -13.45 12.20
CA LYS A 27 1.14 -13.07 12.57
C LYS A 27 0.19 -13.05 11.37
N PHE A 28 0.63 -12.48 10.26
CA PHE A 28 -0.21 -12.30 9.07
C PHE A 28 -0.01 -13.41 8.01
N GLY A 29 0.89 -14.36 8.24
CA GLY A 29 1.17 -15.47 7.32
C GLY A 29 1.71 -15.00 5.97
N VAL A 30 2.55 -13.97 5.94
CA VAL A 30 3.06 -13.33 4.71
C VAL A 30 4.57 -13.13 4.76
N HIS A 31 5.23 -13.27 3.62
CA HIS A 31 6.68 -13.09 3.55
C HIS A 31 7.12 -11.66 3.88
N ASP A 32 8.26 -11.54 4.55
CA ASP A 32 8.92 -10.27 4.91
C ASP A 32 9.14 -9.35 3.69
N SER A 33 9.39 -9.93 2.50
CA SER A 33 9.56 -9.18 1.26
C SER A 33 8.27 -8.44 0.86
N LEU A 34 7.11 -9.07 0.99
CA LEU A 34 5.81 -8.46 0.71
C LEU A 34 5.52 -7.32 1.70
N LEU A 35 5.81 -7.54 2.98
CA LEU A 35 5.64 -6.53 4.03
C LEU A 35 6.53 -5.31 3.76
N LYS A 36 7.83 -5.53 3.48
CA LYS A 36 8.77 -4.44 3.15
C LYS A 36 8.33 -3.65 1.92
N TYR A 37 7.87 -4.34 0.88
CA TYR A 37 7.37 -3.69 -0.33
C TYR A 37 6.12 -2.83 -0.04
N MET A 38 5.17 -3.36 0.71
CA MET A 38 3.95 -2.65 1.08
C MET A 38 4.25 -1.39 1.91
N ILE A 39 5.13 -1.48 2.90
CA ILE A 39 5.53 -0.32 3.72
C ILE A 39 6.19 0.75 2.84
N ARG A 40 7.12 0.38 1.94
CA ARG A 40 7.74 1.33 1.00
C ARG A 40 6.72 2.04 0.10
N LEU A 41 5.67 1.35 -0.34
CA LEU A 41 4.60 1.96 -1.13
C LEU A 41 3.84 3.01 -0.30
N ILE A 42 3.50 2.68 0.95
CA ILE A 42 2.81 3.61 1.86
C ILE A 42 3.70 4.81 2.18
N ASP A 43 4.98 4.60 2.47
CA ASP A 43 5.93 5.69 2.78
C ASP A 43 6.06 6.68 1.61
N LYS A 44 5.97 6.19 0.36
CA LYS A 44 6.11 7.02 -0.85
C LYS A 44 4.81 7.72 -1.26
N HIS A 45 3.67 7.06 -1.12
CA HIS A 45 2.40 7.50 -1.72
C HIS A 45 1.29 7.77 -0.69
N GLY A 46 1.57 7.59 0.60
CA GLY A 46 0.58 7.67 1.66
C GLY A 46 -0.25 6.40 1.82
N LEU A 47 -1.08 6.37 2.86
CA LEU A 47 -1.86 5.19 3.24
C LEU A 47 -2.96 4.84 2.23
N GLU A 48 -3.47 5.82 1.49
CA GLU A 48 -4.52 5.64 0.48
C GLU A 48 -4.10 4.67 -0.64
N ILE A 49 -2.79 4.52 -0.91
CA ILE A 49 -2.29 3.62 -1.97
C ILE A 49 -2.62 2.15 -1.72
N VAL A 50 -2.78 1.76 -0.45
CA VAL A 50 -3.13 0.38 -0.10
C VAL A 50 -4.63 0.11 -0.14
N HIS A 51 -5.44 1.18 -0.22
CA HIS A 51 -6.87 1.11 -0.46
C HIS A 51 -7.13 0.68 -1.90
N LYS A 52 -7.59 -0.55 -2.09
CA LYS A 52 -8.04 -1.02 -3.39
C LYS A 52 -9.53 -0.73 -3.57
N GLY A 53 -9.83 0.41 -4.17
CA GLY A 53 -11.11 0.62 -4.84
C GLY A 53 -11.21 -0.21 -6.13
N LYS A 54 -12.41 -0.37 -6.68
CA LYS A 54 -12.57 -0.77 -8.08
C LYS A 54 -12.32 0.47 -8.93
N ASN A 55 -11.14 0.58 -9.56
CA ASN A 55 -10.81 1.65 -10.52
C ASN A 55 -11.62 1.49 -11.81
N ARG A 56 -12.95 1.56 -11.71
CA ARG A 56 -13.87 1.41 -12.84
C ARG A 56 -13.89 2.65 -13.72
N TYR A 57 -13.58 3.80 -13.15
CA TYR A 57 -13.63 5.07 -13.83
C TYR A 57 -12.49 5.96 -13.36
N TYR A 58 -11.88 6.64 -14.32
CA TYR A 58 -10.90 7.70 -14.11
C TYR A 58 -11.49 8.99 -14.70
N PRO A 59 -11.64 10.06 -13.91
CA PRO A 59 -12.10 11.36 -14.41
C PRO A 59 -11.25 11.86 -15.58
N PRO A 60 -11.83 12.51 -16.61
CA PRO A 60 -11.09 13.07 -17.74
C PRO A 60 -9.97 14.03 -17.31
N GLU A 61 -10.18 14.76 -16.23
CA GLU A 61 -9.22 15.70 -15.64
C GLU A 61 -7.99 14.97 -15.12
N LEU A 62 -8.19 13.88 -14.36
CA LEU A 62 -7.11 13.05 -13.86
C LEU A 62 -6.34 12.40 -15.02
N LYS A 63 -7.03 11.93 -16.06
CA LYS A 63 -6.37 11.37 -17.26
C LYS A 63 -5.48 12.41 -17.94
N LYS A 64 -5.97 13.65 -18.11
CA LYS A 64 -5.19 14.74 -18.71
C LYS A 64 -3.99 15.10 -17.84
N GLN A 65 -4.16 15.17 -16.51
CA GLN A 65 -3.05 15.41 -15.57
C GLN A 65 -1.95 14.36 -15.72
N MET A 66 -2.31 13.06 -15.71
CA MET A 66 -1.34 11.97 -15.88
C MET A 66 -0.61 12.03 -17.22
N ILE A 67 -1.30 12.41 -18.31
CA ILE A 67 -0.67 12.58 -19.63
C ILE A 67 0.33 13.73 -19.62
N ASN A 68 -0.04 14.86 -19.01
CA ASN A 68 0.85 16.03 -18.94
C ASN A 68 2.09 15.77 -18.09
N GLU A 69 1.99 15.00 -16.99
CA GLU A 69 3.16 14.60 -16.18
C GLU A 69 4.17 13.73 -16.93
N VAL A 70 3.76 13.02 -18.00
CA VAL A 70 4.64 12.16 -18.80
C VAL A 70 5.22 12.91 -20.01
N LEU A 71 4.44 13.82 -20.59
CA LEU A 71 4.86 14.60 -21.77
C LEU A 71 5.80 15.76 -21.42
N MET A 72 5.84 16.19 -20.16
CA MET A 72 6.78 17.19 -19.63
C MET A 72 7.95 16.51 -18.93
#